data_AF-A0A7C3KD49-F1
#
_entry.id   AF-A0A7C3KD49-F1
#
_cell.length_a   1.000
_cell.length_b   1.000
_cell.length_c   1.000
_cell.angle_alpha   90.00
_cell.angle_beta   90.00
_cell.angle_gamma   90.00
#
_symmetry.space_group_name_H-M   'P 1'
#
loop_
_entity.id
_entity.type
_entity.pdbx_description
1 polymer ?
#
loop_
_entity_poly.entity_id
_entity_poly.type
_entity_poly.pdbx_seq_one_letter_code
_entity_poly.pdbx_strand_id
1 'polypeptide(L)'
;MKIPVEFTKQIQYQRVKHIVDSYCLEGCDPLPFEHHLKKLLEIYPSYVVELALVEVLVAQWMRVPMQRGCRFLAEVEQHLHEWMHYSNRDRPLVPYRITAEQFQTITGLDPTPVFNAIVAFSALHHDN
;
A
#
# COMPACT_ATOMS: atom_id res chain seq x y z
N MET A 1 -4.34 25.73 10.03
CA MET A 1 -5.66 25.06 10.06
C MET A 1 -5.40 23.56 10.17
N LYS A 2 -5.82 22.90 11.26
CA LYS A 2 -5.62 21.44 11.43
C LYS A 2 -6.74 20.72 10.66
N ILE A 3 -6.38 19.80 9.77
CA ILE A 3 -7.35 18.95 9.08
C ILE A 3 -7.95 17.98 10.12
N PRO A 4 -9.27 17.80 10.19
CA PRO A 4 -9.86 16.86 11.14
C PRO A 4 -9.43 15.42 10.85
N VAL A 5 -9.30 14.60 11.89
CA VAL A 5 -8.81 13.20 11.79
C VAL A 5 -9.68 12.35 10.85
N GLU A 6 -11.00 12.54 10.86
CA GLU A 6 -11.94 11.87 9.95
C GLU A 6 -11.63 12.17 8.47
N PHE A 7 -11.28 13.41 8.15
CA PHE A 7 -10.89 13.79 6.79
C PHE A 7 -9.57 13.14 6.38
N THR A 8 -8.64 12.92 7.31
CA THR A 8 -7.36 12.27 7.03
C THR A 8 -7.56 10.80 6.64
N LYS A 9 -8.43 10.07 7.37
CA LYS A 9 -8.78 8.68 7.06
C LYS A 9 -9.50 8.56 5.72
N GLN A 10 -10.41 9.49 5.42
CA GLN A 10 -11.09 9.53 4.12
C GLN A 10 -10.12 9.79 2.98
N ILE A 11 -9.18 10.73 3.11
CA ILE A 11 -8.16 11.01 2.10
C ILE A 11 -7.29 9.76 1.86
N GLN A 12 -6.86 9.09 2.92
CA GLN A 12 -6.08 7.85 2.84
C GLN A 12 -6.83 6.75 2.09
N TYR A 13 -8.10 6.53 2.44
CA TYR A 13 -8.94 5.56 1.73
C TYR A 13 -9.11 5.92 0.24
N GLN A 14 -9.32 7.20 -0.08
CA GLN A 14 -9.48 7.65 -1.46
C GLN A 14 -8.21 7.45 -2.30
N ARG A 15 -7.03 7.62 -1.71
CA ARG A 15 -5.75 7.33 -2.38
C ARG A 15 -5.63 5.86 -2.74
N VAL A 16 -5.93 4.98 -1.81
CA VAL A 16 -5.93 3.53 -2.04
C VAL A 16 -6.96 3.15 -3.10
N LYS A 17 -8.18 3.68 -3.02
CA LYS A 17 -9.23 3.46 -4.00
C LYS A 17 -8.82 3.94 -5.39
N HIS A 18 -8.16 5.10 -5.49
CA HIS A 18 -7.62 5.60 -6.75
C HIS A 18 -6.62 4.63 -7.40
N ILE A 19 -5.71 4.03 -6.63
CA ILE A 19 -4.77 3.02 -7.15
C ILE A 19 -5.54 1.80 -7.69
N VAL A 20 -6.52 1.31 -6.93
CA VAL A 20 -7.36 0.16 -7.32
C VAL A 20 -8.12 0.44 -8.61
N ASP A 21 -8.72 1.62 -8.71
CA ASP A 21 -9.59 1.99 -9.84
C ASP A 21 -8.77 2.30 -11.10
N SER A 22 -7.65 3.02 -10.98
CA SER A 22 -6.76 3.35 -12.10
C SER A 22 -6.24 2.12 -12.84
N TYR A 23 -6.13 0.99 -12.14
CA TYR A 23 -5.65 -0.27 -12.69
C TYR A 23 -6.73 -1.34 -12.77
N CYS A 24 -8.00 -1.05 -12.48
CA CYS A 24 -9.12 -2.01 -12.39
C CYS A 24 -8.77 -3.29 -11.61
N LEU A 25 -8.13 -3.14 -10.44
CA LEU A 25 -7.57 -4.26 -9.67
C LEU A 25 -8.64 -5.17 -9.06
N GLU A 26 -9.87 -4.69 -8.91
CA GLU A 26 -11.00 -5.43 -8.34
C GLU A 26 -11.43 -6.66 -9.14
N GLY A 27 -11.12 -6.71 -10.43
CA GLY A 27 -11.43 -7.87 -11.29
C GLY A 27 -12.94 -8.11 -11.43
N CYS A 28 -13.36 -9.38 -11.39
CA CYS A 28 -14.77 -9.77 -11.59
C CYS A 28 -15.60 -9.76 -10.29
N ASP A 29 -14.95 -9.70 -9.12
CA ASP A 29 -15.59 -9.87 -7.81
C ASP A 29 -15.34 -8.64 -6.91
N PRO A 30 -15.95 -7.47 -7.22
CA PRO A 30 -15.64 -6.21 -6.54
C PRO A 30 -16.04 -6.19 -5.07
N LEU A 31 -17.15 -6.85 -4.67
CA LEU A 31 -17.61 -6.87 -3.28
C LEU A 31 -16.66 -7.64 -2.35
N PRO A 32 -16.26 -8.90 -2.66
CA PRO A 32 -15.22 -9.59 -1.89
C PRO A 32 -13.89 -8.83 -1.85
N PHE A 33 -13.50 -8.20 -2.97
CA PHE A 33 -12.28 -7.41 -3.05
C PHE A 33 -12.31 -6.21 -2.09
N GLU A 34 -13.39 -5.41 -2.14
CA GLU A 34 -13.55 -4.24 -1.27
C GLU A 34 -13.55 -4.62 0.21
N HIS A 35 -14.23 -5.73 0.55
CA HIS A 35 -14.25 -6.24 1.93
C HIS A 35 -12.85 -6.65 2.41
N HIS A 36 -12.08 -7.33 1.56
CA HIS A 36 -10.70 -7.71 1.89
C HIS A 36 -9.80 -6.49 2.02
N LEU A 37 -9.89 -5.53 1.10
CA LEU A 37 -9.13 -4.28 1.14
C LEU A 37 -9.41 -3.48 2.41
N LYS A 38 -10.69 -3.37 2.82
CA LYS A 38 -11.08 -2.71 4.07
C LYS A 38 -10.42 -3.36 5.28
N LYS A 39 -10.40 -4.70 5.36
CA LYS A 39 -9.70 -5.41 6.43
C LYS A 39 -8.20 -5.11 6.44
N LEU A 40 -7.56 -5.04 5.27
CA LEU A 40 -6.14 -4.68 5.20
C LEU A 40 -5.89 -3.27 5.74
N LEU A 41 -6.77 -2.30 5.43
CA LEU A 41 -6.66 -0.92 5.94
C LEU A 41 -7.02 -0.77 7.43
N GLU A 42 -7.71 -1.74 8.02
CA GLU A 42 -7.95 -1.82 9.46
C GLU A 42 -6.72 -2.38 10.22
N ILE A 43 -5.98 -3.29 9.59
CA ILE A 43 -4.84 -3.99 10.20
C ILE A 43 -3.53 -3.22 9.97
N TYR A 44 -3.34 -2.68 8.77
CA TYR A 44 -2.09 -2.07 8.34
C TYR A 44 -2.25 -0.56 8.08
N PRO A 45 -1.22 0.26 8.35
CA PRO A 45 -1.28 1.67 8.00
C PRO A 45 -1.47 1.86 6.49
N SER A 46 -2.34 2.81 6.10
CA SER A 46 -2.66 3.07 4.68
C SER A 46 -1.43 3.27 3.80
N TYR A 47 -0.39 3.96 4.28
CA TYR A 47 0.81 4.18 3.48
C TYR A 47 1.56 2.88 3.13
N VAL A 48 1.52 1.86 4.01
CA VAL A 48 2.12 0.55 3.76
C VAL A 48 1.28 -0.22 2.75
N VAL A 49 -0.05 -0.12 2.86
CA VAL A 49 -0.98 -0.73 1.89
C VAL A 49 -0.82 -0.10 0.51
N GLU A 50 -0.71 1.23 0.42
CA GLU A 50 -0.43 1.94 -0.84
C GLU A 50 0.85 1.42 -1.50
N LEU A 51 1.95 1.27 -0.74
CA LEU A 51 3.21 0.72 -1.28
C LEU A 51 3.05 -0.72 -1.75
N ALA A 52 2.48 -1.59 -0.91
CA ALA A 52 2.33 -3.01 -1.23
C ALA A 52 1.47 -3.22 -2.49
N LEU A 53 0.41 -2.44 -2.67
CA LEU A 53 -0.41 -2.44 -3.89
C LEU A 53 0.45 -2.12 -5.12
N VAL A 54 1.26 -1.07 -5.06
CA VAL A 54 2.09 -0.63 -6.20
C VAL A 54 3.21 -1.64 -6.48
N GLU A 55 3.82 -2.24 -5.47
CA GLU A 55 4.84 -3.26 -5.67
C GLU A 55 4.31 -4.52 -6.33
N VAL A 56 3.19 -5.03 -5.82
CA VAL A 56 2.55 -6.21 -6.42
C VAL A 56 2.07 -5.89 -7.83
N LEU A 57 1.54 -4.69 -8.07
CA LEU A 57 1.18 -4.24 -9.41
C LEU A 57 2.37 -4.28 -10.38
N VAL A 58 3.51 -3.69 -10.02
CA VAL A 58 4.71 -3.69 -10.85
C VAL A 58 5.24 -5.11 -11.08
N ALA A 59 5.24 -5.95 -10.04
CA ALA A 59 5.65 -7.35 -10.17
C ALA A 59 4.72 -8.15 -11.11
N GLN A 60 3.43 -7.80 -11.14
CA GLN A 60 2.42 -8.46 -11.97
C GLN A 60 2.37 -7.95 -13.41
N TRP A 61 2.92 -6.77 -13.74
CA TRP A 61 2.96 -6.27 -15.12
C TRP A 61 3.67 -7.20 -16.11
N MET A 62 4.64 -7.99 -15.62
CA MET A 62 5.37 -8.96 -16.45
C MET A 62 4.61 -10.29 -16.61
N ARG A 63 3.46 -10.47 -15.96
CA ARG A 63 2.62 -11.69 -16.05
C ARG A 63 1.40 -11.40 -16.91
N VAL A 64 1.17 -12.24 -17.93
CA VAL A 64 0.05 -12.10 -18.85
C VAL A 64 -0.86 -13.34 -18.78
N PRO A 65 -2.16 -13.20 -18.46
CA PRO A 65 -2.85 -11.96 -18.10
C PRO A 65 -2.45 -11.46 -16.69
N MET A 66 -2.50 -10.14 -16.48
CA MET A 66 -2.26 -9.53 -15.16
C MET A 66 -3.28 -10.06 -14.15
N GLN A 67 -2.81 -10.52 -12.99
CA GLN A 67 -3.66 -11.00 -11.92
C GLN A 67 -4.49 -9.85 -11.32
N ARG A 68 -5.77 -10.13 -11.03
CA ARG A 68 -6.76 -9.18 -10.50
C ARG A 68 -7.62 -9.86 -9.43
N GLY A 69 -8.49 -9.10 -8.78
CA GLY A 69 -9.44 -9.58 -7.78
C GLY A 69 -8.76 -10.04 -6.50
N CYS A 70 -9.44 -10.88 -5.73
CA CYS A 70 -8.94 -11.32 -4.42
C CYS A 70 -7.60 -12.05 -4.49
N ARG A 71 -7.25 -12.66 -5.64
CA ARG A 71 -5.93 -13.25 -5.83
C ARG A 71 -4.82 -12.20 -5.84
N PHE A 72 -5.08 -11.02 -6.41
CA PHE A 72 -4.14 -9.90 -6.34
C PHE A 72 -3.99 -9.41 -4.88
N LEU A 73 -5.11 -9.22 -4.16
CA LEU A 73 -5.06 -8.80 -2.76
C LEU A 73 -4.40 -9.83 -1.82
N ALA A 74 -4.54 -11.12 -2.11
CA ALA A 74 -3.84 -12.15 -1.34
C ALA A 74 -2.31 -12.00 -1.44
N GLU A 75 -1.78 -11.63 -2.61
CA GLU A 75 -0.34 -11.36 -2.77
C GLU A 75 0.09 -10.06 -2.08
N VAL A 76 -0.79 -9.04 -2.06
CA VAL A 76 -0.58 -7.79 -1.31
C VAL A 76 -0.54 -8.08 0.18
N GLU A 77 -1.49 -8.86 0.70
CA GLU A 77 -1.52 -9.28 2.10
C GLU A 77 -0.26 -10.08 2.47
N GLN A 78 0.19 -10.97 1.59
CA GLN A 78 1.44 -11.70 1.81
C GLN A 78 2.65 -10.75 1.92
N HIS A 79 2.77 -9.76 1.02
CA HIS A 79 3.83 -8.74 1.10
C HIS A 79 3.77 -7.96 2.43
N LEU A 80 2.57 -7.51 2.82
CA LEU A 80 2.36 -6.78 4.08
C LEU A 80 2.78 -7.62 5.29
N HIS A 81 2.39 -8.90 5.31
CA HIS A 81 2.72 -9.83 6.38
C HIS A 81 4.23 -10.06 6.48
N GLU A 82 4.90 -10.29 5.35
CA GLU A 82 6.34 -10.44 5.28
C GLU A 82 7.05 -9.19 5.81
N TRP A 83 6.66 -8.00 5.34
CA TRP A 83 7.25 -6.73 5.78
C TRP A 83 7.12 -6.52 7.30
N MET A 84 5.97 -6.82 7.88
CA MET A 84 5.74 -6.68 9.32
C MET A 84 6.48 -7.74 10.14
N HIS A 85 6.61 -8.97 9.63
CA HIS A 85 7.39 -10.02 10.30
C HIS A 85 8.89 -9.76 10.26
N TYR A 86 9.41 -9.22 9.15
CA TYR A 86 10.83 -8.85 9.04
C TYR A 86 11.17 -7.61 9.88
N SER A 87 10.22 -6.68 10.06
CA SER A 87 10.41 -5.48 10.88
C SER A 87 10.68 -5.77 12.36
N ASN A 88 10.25 -6.94 12.86
CA ASN A 88 10.46 -7.37 14.25
C ASN A 88 11.82 -8.07 14.50
N ARG A 89 12.68 -8.24 13.48
CA ARG A 89 13.96 -8.98 13.58
C ARG A 89 15.17 -8.10 13.23
N ASP A 90 15.32 -6.99 13.94
CA ASP A 90 16.50 -6.10 13.87
C ASP A 90 16.70 -5.33 12.54
N ARG A 91 15.65 -5.16 11.72
CA ARG A 91 15.66 -4.23 10.57
C ARG A 91 14.37 -3.41 10.52
N PRO A 92 14.43 -2.08 10.71
CA PRO A 92 13.25 -1.24 10.79
C PRO A 92 12.68 -0.83 9.42
N LEU A 93 13.14 -1.41 8.31
CA LEU A 93 12.71 -0.99 6.99
C LEU A 93 11.81 -2.01 6.34
N VAL A 94 10.61 -1.55 6.00
CA VAL A 94 9.83 -2.07 4.87
C VAL A 94 10.80 -2.17 3.67
N PRO A 95 11.11 -3.37 3.16
CA PRO A 95 12.09 -3.55 2.09
C PRO A 95 11.49 -3.23 0.72
N TYR A 96 10.88 -2.04 0.59
CA TYR A 96 10.27 -1.61 -0.64
C TYR A 96 11.33 -1.28 -1.70
N ARG A 97 11.01 -1.53 -2.97
CA ARG A 97 11.87 -1.41 -4.16
C ARG A 97 11.48 -0.25 -5.07
N ILE A 98 10.38 0.45 -4.75
CA ILE A 98 9.85 1.55 -5.55
C ILE A 98 10.30 2.90 -4.99
N THR A 99 10.87 3.76 -5.84
CA THR A 99 11.24 5.14 -5.46
C THR A 99 10.01 6.04 -5.41
N ALA A 100 10.12 7.20 -4.75
CA ALA A 100 9.04 8.20 -4.71
C ALA A 100 8.62 8.66 -6.12
N GLU A 101 9.59 8.86 -7.02
CA GLU A 101 9.34 9.19 -8.41
C GLU A 101 8.59 8.07 -9.14
N GLN A 102 9.03 6.82 -9.00
CA GLN A 102 8.35 5.67 -9.59
C GLN A 102 6.93 5.55 -9.05
N PHE A 103 6.72 5.69 -7.74
CA PHE A 103 5.39 5.68 -7.14
C PHE A 103 4.48 6.75 -7.77
N GLN A 104 4.98 7.97 -7.92
CA GLN A 104 4.24 9.07 -8.55
C GLN A 104 3.93 8.77 -10.02
N THR A 105 4.91 8.27 -10.78
CA THR A 105 4.72 7.90 -12.20
C THR A 105 3.68 6.80 -12.36
N ILE A 106 3.67 5.80 -11.47
CA ILE A 106 2.74 4.67 -11.53
C ILE A 106 1.33 5.09 -11.09
N THR A 107 1.22 5.85 -9.99
CA THR A 107 -0.09 6.09 -9.36
C THR A 107 -0.71 7.44 -9.72
N GLY A 108 0.07 8.40 -10.21
CA GLY A 108 -0.35 9.80 -10.35
C GLY A 108 -0.54 10.55 -9.02
N LEU A 109 -0.32 9.88 -7.88
CA LEU A 109 -0.52 10.46 -6.55
C LEU A 109 0.77 11.12 -6.03
N ASP A 110 0.61 12.16 -5.20
CA ASP A 110 1.73 12.72 -4.44
C ASP A 110 2.35 11.62 -3.54
N PRO A 111 3.66 11.34 -3.67
CA PRO A 111 4.35 10.32 -2.88
C PRO A 111 4.65 10.80 -1.45
N THR A 112 4.64 12.11 -1.19
CA THR A 112 5.08 12.69 0.09
C THR A 112 4.42 12.06 1.32
N PRO A 113 3.09 11.80 1.36
CA PRO A 113 2.45 11.20 2.52
C PRO A 113 2.94 9.79 2.85
N VAL A 114 3.36 9.04 1.83
CA VAL A 114 3.83 7.66 1.96
C VAL A 114 5.27 7.64 2.45
N PHE A 115 6.16 8.35 1.76
CA PHE A 115 7.59 8.29 2.02
C PHE A 115 7.99 9.06 3.28
N ASN A 116 7.28 10.14 3.65
CA ASN A 116 7.49 10.78 4.95
C ASN A 116 7.11 9.87 6.12
N ALA A 117 6.03 9.07 5.97
CA ALA A 117 5.63 8.11 7.00
C ALA A 117 6.68 7.01 7.20
N ILE A 118 7.29 6.52 6.11
CA ILE A 118 8.41 5.57 6.17
C ILE A 118 9.61 6.18 6.89
N VAL A 119 10.02 7.40 6.53
CA VAL A 119 11.17 8.06 7.15
C VAL A 119 10.90 8.30 8.64
N ALA A 120 9.70 8.76 9.00
CA ALA A 120 9.30 8.94 10.39
C ALA A 120 9.30 7.62 11.18
N PHE A 121 8.79 6.53 10.58
CA PHE A 121 8.84 5.21 11.17
C PHE A 121 10.29 4.74 11.38
N SER A 122 11.15 4.94 10.39
CA SER A 122 12.57 4.55 10.45
C SER A 122 13.33 5.32 11.53
N ALA A 123 13.06 6.63 11.66
CA ALA A 123 13.68 7.47 12.68
C ALA A 123 13.32 7.03 14.11
N LEU A 124 12.06 6.62 14.34
CA LEU A 124 11.61 6.14 15.66
C LEU A 124 12.28 4.84 16.12
N HIS A 125 12.85 4.06 15.20
CA HIS A 125 13.48 2.77 15.49
C HIS A 125 15.02 2.83 15.41
N HIS A 126 15.62 4.01 15.22
CA HIS A 126 17.08 4.21 15.22
C HIS A 126 17.63 4.74 16.56
N ASP A 127 16.76 5.21 17.45
CA ASP A 127 17.11 5.75 18.78
C ASP A 127 17.00 4.73 19.94
N ASN A 128 16.95 3.42 19.67
CA ASN A 128 16.93 2.34 20.67
C ASN A 128 18.09 1.37 20.51
#